data_AF-S6EQV4-F1
#
_entry.id   AF-S6EQV4-F1
#
_cell.length_a   1.000
_cell.length_b   1.000
_cell.length_c   1.000
_cell.angle_alpha   90.00
_cell.angle_beta   90.00
_cell.angle_gamma   90.00
#
_symmetry.space_group_name_H-M   'P 1'
#
loop_
_entity.id
_entity.type
_entity.pdbx_description
1 polymer ?
#
loop_
_entity_poly.entity_id
_entity_poly.type
_entity_poly.pdbx_seq_one_letter_code
_entity_poly.pdbx_strand_id
1 'polypeptide(L)'
;MESEKLIRFSEKLFAEQESDFLNFVINNKLFDNSWAIRNKYEHGAPIYENKNQYEMDNQVALLIMIIYVVKINDELNLQRIASGKKVYTLK
;
A
#
# COMPACT_ATOMS: atom_id res chain seq x y z
N MET A 1 -5.33 -34.60 -4.08
CA MET A 1 -5.95 -33.42 -4.70
C MET A 1 -4.83 -32.54 -5.20
N GLU A 2 -4.93 -32.15 -6.46
CA GLU A 2 -3.84 -31.84 -7.38
C GLU A 2 -2.84 -30.75 -6.95
N SER A 3 -1.63 -30.95 -7.47
CA SER A 3 -0.45 -30.11 -7.42
C SER A 3 -0.65 -28.74 -8.07
N GLU A 4 -0.12 -27.73 -7.36
CA GLU A 4 0.73 -26.65 -7.91
C GLU A 4 0.10 -25.57 -8.82
N LYS A 5 -0.52 -24.59 -8.16
CA LYS A 5 -0.51 -23.19 -8.62
C LYS A 5 -0.11 -22.27 -7.47
N LEU A 6 1.16 -22.37 -7.05
CA LEU A 6 1.72 -21.59 -5.92
C LEU A 6 2.03 -20.13 -6.30
N ILE A 7 2.19 -19.83 -7.59
CA ILE A 7 2.57 -18.50 -8.08
C ILE A 7 1.45 -17.95 -8.95
N ARG A 8 1.01 -16.72 -8.66
CA ARG A 8 0.03 -15.98 -9.44
C ARG A 8 0.65 -14.69 -9.94
N PHE A 9 0.50 -14.45 -11.23
CA PHE A 9 0.90 -13.20 -11.87
C PHE A 9 -0.34 -12.32 -12.08
N SER A 10 -0.15 -11.02 -11.98
CA SER A 10 -1.20 -10.02 -12.12
C SER A 10 -0.59 -8.78 -12.77
N GLU A 11 -1.39 -8.06 -13.56
CA GLU A 11 -1.02 -6.76 -14.16
C GLU A 11 -1.27 -5.58 -13.20
N LYS A 12 -1.66 -5.87 -11.95
CA LYS A 12 -1.84 -4.86 -10.91
C LYS A 12 -0.50 -4.46 -10.30
N LEU A 13 -0.41 -3.20 -9.88
CA LEU A 13 0.78 -2.66 -9.20
C LEU A 13 1.13 -3.41 -7.90
N PHE A 14 0.11 -3.89 -7.18
CA PHE A 14 0.25 -4.64 -5.94
C PHE A 14 -0.19 -6.09 -6.15
N ALA A 15 0.50 -7.01 -5.46
CA ALA A 15 0.01 -8.38 -5.28
C ALA A 15 -1.33 -8.38 -4.53
N GLU A 16 -2.07 -9.50 -4.61
CA GLU A 16 -3.36 -9.64 -3.92
C GLU A 16 -3.18 -9.45 -2.41
N GLN A 17 -2.17 -10.09 -1.82
CA GLN A 17 -1.87 -10.00 -0.40
C GLN A 17 -1.43 -8.58 0.03
N GLU A 18 -0.68 -7.88 -0.81
CA GLU A 18 -0.29 -6.48 -0.56
C GLU A 18 -1.53 -5.57 -0.61
N SER A 19 -2.42 -5.80 -1.57
CA SER A 19 -3.68 -5.08 -1.69
C SER A 19 -4.58 -5.33 -0.49
N ASP A 20 -4.68 -6.57 -0.03
CA ASP A 20 -5.46 -6.96 1.14
C ASP A 20 -4.91 -6.30 2.41
N PHE A 21 -3.59 -6.30 2.60
CA PHE A 21 -2.95 -5.59 3.70
C PHE A 21 -3.26 -4.09 3.67
N LEU A 22 -3.09 -3.44 2.51
CA LEU A 22 -3.40 -2.02 2.37
C LEU A 22 -4.89 -1.74 2.65
N ASN A 23 -5.79 -2.58 2.14
CA ASN A 23 -7.23 -2.48 2.43
C ASN A 23 -7.51 -2.60 3.92
N PHE A 24 -6.92 -3.58 4.61
CA PHE A 24 -7.06 -3.75 6.05
C PHE A 24 -6.62 -2.50 6.83
N VAL A 25 -5.50 -1.89 6.43
CA VAL A 25 -4.93 -0.74 7.13
C VAL A 25 -5.77 0.52 6.88
N ILE A 26 -6.13 0.81 5.62
CA ILE A 26 -6.73 2.10 5.26
C ILE A 26 -8.26 2.12 5.25
N ASN A 27 -8.94 1.00 4.98
CA ASN A 27 -10.40 0.96 4.86
C ASN A 27 -11.02 -0.23 5.61
N ASN A 28 -12.35 -0.30 5.68
CA ASN A 28 -13.10 -1.40 6.28
C ASN A 28 -14.02 -2.11 5.29
N LYS A 29 -13.67 -2.11 4.00
CA LYS A 29 -14.55 -2.70 2.97
C LYS A 29 -14.46 -4.23 2.93
N LEU A 30 -13.27 -4.77 3.20
CA LEU A 30 -12.97 -6.20 3.06
C LEU A 30 -12.86 -6.95 4.39
N PHE A 31 -12.51 -6.25 5.48
CA PHE A 31 -12.29 -6.87 6.79
C PHE A 31 -13.06 -6.11 7.87
N ASP A 32 -13.84 -6.85 8.66
CA ASP A 32 -14.65 -6.28 9.75
C ASP A 32 -13.79 -5.73 10.89
N ASN A 33 -12.60 -6.30 11.09
CA ASN A 33 -11.62 -5.91 12.10
C ASN A 33 -10.49 -5.00 11.55
N SER A 34 -10.73 -4.34 10.42
CA SER A 34 -9.80 -3.39 9.82
C SER A 34 -9.36 -2.26 10.76
N TRP A 35 -8.13 -1.77 10.58
CA TRP A 35 -7.69 -0.52 11.22
C TRP A 35 -8.40 0.70 10.64
N ALA A 36 -8.77 0.63 9.37
CA ALA A 36 -9.67 1.57 8.68
C ALA A 36 -9.27 3.05 8.86
N ILE A 37 -7.97 3.34 8.84
CA ILE A 37 -7.43 4.66 9.18
C ILE A 37 -8.05 5.74 8.29
N ARG A 38 -8.16 5.54 6.98
CA ARG A 38 -8.81 6.54 6.10
C ARG A 38 -10.25 6.80 6.52
N ASN A 39 -11.02 5.74 6.75
CA ASN A 39 -12.45 5.84 7.05
C ASN A 39 -12.70 6.52 8.40
N LYS A 40 -11.81 6.35 9.39
CA LYS A 40 -11.86 7.06 10.68
C LYS A 40 -11.76 8.58 10.52
N TYR A 41 -11.01 9.06 9.53
CA TYR A 41 -10.76 10.48 9.29
C TYR A 41 -11.65 11.07 8.18
N GLU A 42 -12.28 10.24 7.36
CA GLU A 42 -13.10 10.64 6.20
C GLU A 42 -14.33 11.48 6.57
N HIS A 43 -14.88 11.29 7.78
CA HIS A 43 -16.10 11.96 8.23
C HIS A 43 -15.88 13.20 9.13
N GLY A 44 -14.65 13.67 9.27
CA GLY A 44 -14.31 14.93 9.96
C GLY A 44 -14.13 14.80 11.47
N ALA A 45 -13.05 15.42 11.96
CA ALA A 45 -12.59 15.53 13.36
C ALA A 45 -12.80 14.26 14.19
N PRO A 46 -11.91 13.26 14.08
CA PRO A 46 -12.00 12.11 14.97
C PRO A 46 -11.83 12.63 16.40
N ILE A 47 -12.80 12.30 17.26
CA ILE A 47 -12.77 12.67 18.67
C ILE A 47 -11.70 11.78 19.32
N TYR A 48 -10.46 12.22 19.29
CA TYR A 48 -9.38 11.51 19.96
C TYR A 48 -9.43 11.81 21.44
N GLU A 49 -9.71 10.78 22.23
CA GLU A 49 -9.38 10.78 23.66
C GLU A 49 -7.86 10.64 23.88
N ASN A 50 -7.11 10.18 22.87
CA ASN A 50 -5.69 9.83 22.98
C ASN A 50 -4.82 10.41 21.84
N LYS A 51 -3.95 11.37 22.21
CA LYS A 51 -2.99 12.02 21.30
C LYS A 51 -2.00 11.04 20.66
N ASN A 52 -1.59 9.98 21.35
CA ASN A 52 -0.62 9.02 20.82
C ASN A 52 -1.20 8.23 19.65
N GLN A 53 -2.49 7.93 19.69
CA GLN A 53 -3.17 7.23 18.59
C GLN A 53 -3.18 8.09 17.32
N TYR A 54 -3.47 9.38 17.48
CA TYR A 54 -3.44 10.33 16.37
C TYR A 54 -2.05 10.44 15.72
N GLU A 55 -0.99 10.50 16.53
CA GLU A 55 0.39 10.53 16.03
C GLU A 55 0.74 9.25 15.27
N MET A 56 0.37 8.09 15.83
CA MET A 56 0.61 6.78 15.19
C MET A 56 -0.14 6.64 13.87
N ASP A 57 -1.43 7.00 13.83
CA ASP A 57 -2.26 6.94 12.62
C ASP A 57 -1.66 7.82 11.51
N ASN A 58 -1.15 9.01 11.85
CA ASN A 58 -0.45 9.89 10.89
C ASN A 58 0.87 9.30 10.39
N GLN A 59 1.68 8.70 11.28
CA GLN A 59 2.92 8.03 10.88
C GLN A 59 2.64 6.86 9.94
N VAL A 60 1.60 6.06 10.23
CA VAL A 60 1.17 4.96 9.37
C VAL A 60 0.68 5.48 8.01
N ALA A 61 -0.12 6.56 7.99
CA ALA A 61 -0.56 7.16 6.73
C ALA A 61 0.61 7.64 5.85
N LEU A 62 1.62 8.29 6.45
CA LEU A 62 2.85 8.69 5.76
C LEU A 62 3.62 7.49 5.23
N LEU A 63 3.76 6.43 6.03
CA LEU A 63 4.44 5.20 5.62
C LEU A 63 3.74 4.57 4.41
N ILE A 64 2.41 4.52 4.40
CA ILE A 64 1.64 4.00 3.27
C ILE A 64 1.91 4.85 2.02
N MET A 65 1.93 6.19 2.15
CA MET A 65 2.25 7.06 1.02
C MET A 65 3.65 6.77 0.46
N ILE A 66 4.65 6.56 1.32
CA ILE A 66 6.00 6.16 0.91
C ILE A 66 5.97 4.82 0.18
N ILE A 67 5.23 3.82 0.69
CA ILE A 67 5.08 2.51 0.03
C ILE A 67 4.54 2.66 -1.40
N TYR A 68 3.50 3.49 -1.59
CA TYR A 68 2.96 3.76 -2.93
C TYR A 68 4.00 4.41 -3.85
N VAL A 69 4.70 5.44 -3.38
CA VAL A 69 5.73 6.14 -4.17
C VAL A 69 6.86 5.19 -4.58
N VAL A 70 7.37 4.40 -3.63
CA VAL A 70 8.44 3.42 -3.89
C VAL A 70 7.97 2.38 -4.90
N LYS A 71 6.78 1.78 -4.71
CA LYS A 71 6.24 0.76 -5.60
C LYS A 71 6.05 1.28 -7.04
N ILE A 72 5.54 2.50 -7.19
CA ILE A 72 5.38 3.14 -8.52
C ILE A 72 6.76 3.40 -9.15
N ASN A 73 7.72 3.94 -8.39
CA ASN A 73 9.06 4.20 -8.89
C ASN A 73 9.75 2.91 -9.36
N ASP A 74 9.63 1.83 -8.60
CA ASP A 74 10.21 0.54 -8.96
C ASP A 74 9.61 0.00 -10.27
N GLU A 75 8.28 0.05 -10.41
CA GLU A 75 7.60 -0.36 -11.65
C GLU A 75 8.05 0.48 -12.86
N LEU A 76 8.14 1.80 -12.71
CA LEU A 76 8.64 2.69 -13.76
C LEU A 76 10.10 2.37 -14.14
N ASN A 77 10.95 2.05 -13.17
CA ASN A 77 12.34 1.66 -13.42
C ASN A 77 12.42 0.32 -14.15
N LEU A 78 11.61 -0.67 -13.78
CA LEU A 78 11.51 -1.95 -14.47
C LEU A 78 11.08 -1.77 -15.93
N GLN A 79 10.07 -0.94 -16.19
CA GLN A 79 9.63 -0.63 -17.55
C GLN A 79 10.70 0.08 -18.38
N ARG A 80 11.50 0.97 -17.78
CA ARG A 80 12.63 1.63 -18.46
C ARG A 80 13.71 0.62 -18.85
N ILE A 81 14.03 -0.32 -17.97
CA ILE A 81 14.99 -1.40 -18.23
C ILE A 81 14.47 -2.31 -19.35
N ALA A 82 13.20 -2.73 -19.27
CA ALA A 82 12.57 -3.59 -20.27
C ALA A 82 12.49 -2.93 -21.66
N SER A 83 12.31 -1.60 -21.71
CA SER A 83 12.27 -0.83 -22.97
C SER A 83 13.66 -0.45 -23.52
N GLY A 84 14.76 -0.88 -22.88
CA GLY A 84 16.13 -0.60 -23.32
C GLY A 84 16.57 0.87 -23.16
N LYS A 85 15.80 1.70 -22.44
CA LYS A 85 16.21 3.07 -22.08
C LYS A 85 17.27 2.99 -20.98
N LYS A 86 18.50 3.45 -21.28
CA LYS A 86 19.58 3.57 -20.28
C LYS A 86 19.08 4.29 -19.02
N VAL A 87 19.19 3.62 -17.88
CA VAL A 87 19.02 4.21 -16.56
C VAL A 87 20.21 5.13 -16.32
N TYR A 88 19.99 6.44 -16.26
CA TYR A 88 21.01 7.37 -15.81
C TYR A 88 21.06 7.28 -14.29
N THR A 89 21.98 6.47 -13.75
CA THR A 89 22.27 6.46 -12.32
C THR A 89 22.96 7.77 -11.97
N LEU A 90 22.40 8.53 -11.02
CA LEU A 90 23.14 9.64 -10.40
C LEU A 90 24.32 9.03 -9.64
N LYS A 91 25.53 9.49 -9.98
CA LYS A 91 26.77 9.18 -9.25
C LYS A 91 26.82 9.96 -7.96
#